data_AF-A0A809RCN2-F1
#
_entry.id   AF-A0A809RCN2-F1
#
_cell.length_a   1.000
_cell.length_b   1.000
_cell.length_c   1.000
_cell.angle_alpha   90.00
_cell.angle_beta   90.00
_cell.angle_gamma   90.00
#
_symmetry.space_group_name_H-M   'P 1'
#
loop_
_entity.id
_entity.type
_entity.pdbx_description
1 polymer ?
#
loop_
_entity_poly.entity_id
_entity_poly.type
_entity_poly.pdbx_seq_one_letter_code
_entity_poly.pdbx_strand_id
1 'polypeptide(L)' 'MIDVALLGIIRRWHIRDQIPLREIARRLGISRNTVRRYLRSEITEPAYAERQTTSAIDKYALQLSS' A
#
# COMPACT_ATOMS: atom_id res chain seq x y z
N MET A 1 0.73 8.82 6.61
CA MET A 1 0.17 7.83 5.66
C MET A 1 0.54 6.44 6.14
N ILE A 2 -0.36 5.46 6.05
CA ILE A 2 -0.02 4.06 6.32
C ILE A 2 0.50 3.44 5.02
N ASP A 3 1.61 2.72 5.12
CA ASP A 3 2.26 2.05 4.00
C ASP A 3 1.39 0.92 3.42
N VAL A 4 1.49 0.70 2.12
CA VAL A 4 0.76 -0.31 1.33
C VAL A 4 0.98 -1.71 1.90
N ALA A 5 2.18 -1.95 2.43
CA ALA A 5 2.56 -3.19 3.09
C ALA A 5 1.67 -3.50 4.30
N LEU A 6 1.33 -2.49 5.12
CA LEU A 6 0.52 -2.67 6.32
C LEU A 6 -0.94 -3.00 5.97
N LEU A 7 -1.48 -2.35 4.93
CA LEU A 7 -2.82 -2.67 4.41
C LEU A 7 -2.89 -4.12 3.91
N GLY A 8 -1.86 -4.58 3.20
CA GLY A 8 -1.75 -5.96 2.75
C GLY A 8 -1.74 -6.97 3.90
N ILE A 9 -1.03 -6.66 5.00
CA ILE A 9 -1.01 -7.49 6.22
C ILE A 9 -2.40 -7.56 6.85
N ILE A 10 -3.04 -6.40 7.06
CA ILE A 10 -4.39 -6.31 7.67
C ILE A 10 -5.42 -7.12 6.85
N ARG A 11 -5.42 -6.98 5.52
CA ARG A 11 -6.34 -7.72 4.64
C ARG A 11 -6.07 -9.22 4.65
N ARG A 12 -4.81 -9.66 4.57
CA ARG A 12 -4.47 -11.09 4.63
C ARG A 12 -4.91 -11.71 5.94
N TRP A 13 -4.59 -11.08 7.07
CA TRP A 13 -4.98 -11.58 8.38
C TRP A 13 -6.49 -11.63 8.57
N HIS A 14 -7.22 -10.64 8.06
CA HIS A 14 -8.68 -10.60 8.20
C HIS A 14 -9.39 -11.57 7.24
N ILE A 15 -9.00 -11.61 5.96
CA ILE A 15 -9.72 -12.38 4.93
C ILE A 15 -9.27 -13.84 4.92
N ARG A 16 -7.96 -14.09 4.97
CA ARG A 16 -7.40 -15.45 4.86
C ARG A 16 -7.37 -16.15 6.20
N ASP A 17 -6.81 -15.47 7.20
CA ASP A 17 -6.56 -16.07 8.51
C ASP A 17 -7.76 -15.86 9.47
N GLN A 18 -8.80 -15.13 9.04
CA GLN A 18 -10.03 -14.82 9.78
C GLN A 18 -9.78 -14.27 11.20
N ILE A 19 -8.67 -13.56 11.36
CA ILE A 19 -8.25 -13.00 12.63
C ILE A 19 -9.19 -11.84 13.00
N PRO A 20 -9.67 -11.76 14.26
CA PRO A 20 -10.56 -10.68 14.67
C PRO A 20 -9.84 -9.32 14.63
N LEU A 21 -10.56 -8.27 14.21
CA LEU A 21 -10.00 -6.91 14.05
C LEU A 21 -9.29 -6.40 15.32
N ARG A 22 -9.74 -6.83 16.51
CA ARG A 22 -9.14 -6.44 17.80
C ARG A 22 -7.77 -7.06 18.01
N GLU A 23 -7.54 -8.27 17.50
CA GLU A 23 -6.25 -8.95 17.56
C GLU A 23 -5.26 -8.32 16.57
N ILE A 24 -5.72 -8.02 15.35
CA ILE A 24 -4.95 -7.28 14.34
C ILE A 24 -4.51 -5.92 14.89
N ALA A 25 -5.43 -5.18 15.52
CA ALA A 25 -5.15 -3.90 16.16
C ALA A 25 -4.09 -4.00 17.27
N ARG A 26 -4.15 -5.06 18.11
CA ARG A 26 -3.20 -5.28 19.20
C ARG A 26 -1.79 -5.57 18.68
N ARG A 27 -1.67 -6.41 17.66
CA ARG A 27 -0.39 -6.80 17.05
C ARG A 27 0.30 -5.64 16.34
N LEU A 28 -0.48 -4.77 15.71
CA LEU A 28 0.03 -3.63 14.94
C LEU A 28 0.15 -2.34 15.78
N GLY A 29 -0.31 -2.33 17.04
CA GLY A 29 -0.26 -1.16 17.92
C GLY A 29 -1.13 0.01 17.45
N ILE A 30 -2.17 -0.25 16.65
CA ILE A 30 -3.06 0.78 16.11
C ILE A 30 -4.49 0.62 16.64
N SER A 31 -5.29 1.68 16.52
CA SER A 31 -6.69 1.60 16.96
C SER A 31 -7.51 0.60 16.12
N ARG A 32 -8.48 -0.07 16.75
CA ARG A 32 -9.46 -0.91 16.04
C ARG A 32 -10.20 -0.13 14.95
N ASN A 33 -10.48 1.15 15.19
CA ASN A 33 -11.17 2.02 14.23
C ASN A 33 -10.31 2.26 12.99
N THR A 34 -8.99 2.34 13.17
CA THR A 34 -8.01 2.42 12.08
C THR A 34 -8.09 1.17 11.21
N VAL A 35 -8.03 -0.04 11.81
CA VAL A 35 -8.18 -1.32 11.10
C VAL A 35 -9.53 -1.39 10.35
N ARG A 36 -10.64 -1.05 11.03
CA ARG A 36 -11.97 -1.05 10.42
C ARG A 36 -12.09 -0.09 9.24
N ARG A 37 -11.53 1.12 9.36
CA ARG A 37 -11.54 2.12 8.28
C ARG A 37 -10.80 1.58 7.05
N TYR A 38 -9.63 0.97 7.24
CA TYR A 38 -8.84 0.38 6.16
C TYR A 38 -9.46 -0.84 5.49
N LEU A 39 -10.30 -1.60 6.21
CA LEU A 39 -11.07 -2.71 5.63
C LEU A 39 -12.32 -2.23 4.89
N ARG A 40 -12.94 -1.14 5.36
CA ARG A 40 -14.18 -0.59 4.77
C ARG A 40 -13.91 0.29 3.54
N SER A 41 -12.75 0.93 3.48
CA SER A 41 -12.33 1.66 2.29
C SER A 41 -11.55 0.73 1.36
N GLU A 42 -12.16 0.37 0.23
CA GLU A 42 -11.40 -0.09 -0.94
C GLU A 42 -10.47 1.01 -1.48
N ILE A 43 -10.70 2.26 -1.06
CA ILE A 43 -10.11 3.47 -1.61
C ILE A 43 -9.01 4.00 -0.69
N THR A 44 -7.83 3.44 -0.85
CA THR A 44 -6.65 4.28 -1.05
C THR A 44 -5.87 3.45 -2.04
N GLU A 45 -6.06 3.73 -3.33
CA GLU A 45 -5.07 3.30 -4.31
C GLU A 45 -3.72 3.65 -3.70
N PRO A 46 -2.83 2.66 -3.51
CA PRO A 46 -1.49 2.97 -3.08
C PRO A 46 -0.96 3.98 -4.09
N ALA A 47 -0.83 5.23 -3.66
CA ALA A 47 -0.15 6.27 -4.43
C ALA A 47 1.30 5.83 -4.43
N TYR A 48 1.63 4.95 -5.38
CA TYR A 48 3.00 4.63 -5.69
C TYR A 48 3.66 5.97 -6.03
N ALA A 49 4.78 6.25 -5.38
CA ALA A 49 5.62 7.35 -5.84
C ALA A 49 5.83 7.18 -7.35
N GLU A 50 5.70 8.28 -8.08
CA GLU A 50 5.90 8.28 -9.52
C GLU A 50 7.23 7.57 -9.82
N ARG A 51 7.19 6.61 -10.75
CA ARG A 51 8.36 5.78 -11.04
C ARG A 51 9.41 6.69 -11.66
N GLN A 52 10.37 7.16 -10.86
CA GLN A 52 11.55 7.85 -11.36
C GLN A 52 12.49 6.81 -11.99
N THR A 53 12.15 6.31 -13.17
CA THR A 53 13.11 5.58 -13.99
C THR A 53 13.98 6.61 -14.68
N THR A 54 15.17 6.88 -14.15
CA THR A 54 16.24 7.44 -14.99
C THR A 54 16.65 6.31 -15.94
N SER A 55 16.02 6.25 -17.11
CA SER A 55 16.35 5.25 -18.12
C SER A 55 17.71 5.59 -18.69
N ALA A 56 18.56 4.58 -18.95
CA ALA A 56 19.80 4.77 -19.68
C ALA A 56 19.55 5.39 -21.08
N ILE A 57 18.33 5.23 -21.61
CA ILE A 57 17.86 5.75 -22.89
C ILE A 57 17.53 7.25 -22.81
N ASP A 58 17.25 7.80 -21.62
CA ASP A 58 16.95 9.23 -21.45
C ASP A 58 18.13 10.12 -21.88
N LYS A 59 19.36 9.59 -21.80
CA LYS A 59 20.57 10.26 -22.30
C LYS A 59 20.56 10.48 -23.81
N TYR A 60 19.79 9.69 -24.55
CA TYR A 60 19.73 9.68 -26.01
C TYR A 60 18.38 10.19 -26.56
N ALA A 61 17.50 10.70 -25.69
CA ALA A 61 16.16 11.16 -26.08
C ALA A 61 16.18 12.19 -27.23
N LEU A 62 17.20 13.06 -27.27
CA LEU A 62 17.37 14.07 -28.32
C LEU A 62 17.74 13.46 -29.69
N GLN A 63 18.40 12.30 -29.71
CA GLN A 63 18.83 11.63 -30.94
C GLN A 63 17.74 10.75 -31.56
N LEU A 64 16.77 10.33 -30.74
CA LEU A 64 15.64 9.50 -31.14
C LEU A 64 14.43 10.31 -31.65
N SER A 65 14.43 11.63 -31.45
CA SER A 65 13.37 12.53 -31.91
C SER A 65 13.59 13.11 -33.31
N SER A 66 14.62 12.63 -34.03
CA SER A 66 15.01 13.09 -35.37
C SER A 66 14.73 12.03 -36.44
#